data_AF-A0A0G4M826-F1
#
_entry.id   AF-A0A0G4M826-F1
#
_cell.length_a   1.000
_cell.length_b   1.000
_cell.length_c   1.000
_cell.angle_alpha   90.00
_cell.angle_beta   90.00
_cell.angle_gamma   90.00
#
_symmetry.space_group_name_H-M   'P 1'
#
loop_
_entity.id
_entity.type
_entity.pdbx_description
1 polymer ?
#
loop_
_entity_poly.entity_id
_entity_poly.type
_entity_poly.pdbx_seq_one_letter_code
_entity_poly.pdbx_strand_id
1 'polypeptide(L)'
;MSDDEADHELLYFLRQHFQRKLTVNPDPETGILADAEAVYDDSIDVAIDMRATKAAAETIHAQMQHKSYSPATWSQHELHPKAKDESTLAFIFTMDLLNFSFWSELPEDERNDLVRLQ
;
A
#
# COMPACT_ATOMS: atom_id res chain seq x y z
N MET A 1 -30.47 27.44 46.64
CA MET A 1 -29.83 26.17 46.23
C MET A 1 -29.97 26.15 44.71
N SER A 2 -28.87 26.39 43.99
CA SER A 2 -28.83 26.57 42.54
C SER A 2 -28.18 25.33 41.96
N ASP A 3 -29.00 24.34 41.61
CA ASP A 3 -28.59 22.98 41.24
C ASP A 3 -28.95 22.71 39.76
N ASP A 4 -28.69 23.68 38.89
CA ASP A 4 -29.12 23.68 37.49
C ASP A 4 -27.97 24.02 36.53
N GLU A 5 -26.73 23.68 36.92
CA GLU A 5 -25.59 23.75 36.02
C GLU A 5 -25.47 22.39 35.31
N ALA A 6 -25.87 22.36 34.05
CA ALA A 6 -25.78 21.16 33.24
C ALA A 6 -24.32 20.68 33.18
N ASP A 7 -24.10 19.43 33.59
CA ASP A 7 -22.78 18.80 33.60
C ASP A 7 -22.13 18.89 32.21
N HIS A 8 -21.12 19.77 32.12
CA HIS A 8 -20.41 20.07 30.89
C HIS A 8 -19.64 18.86 30.36
N GLU A 9 -19.21 17.93 31.22
CA GLU A 9 -18.56 16.68 30.79
C GLU A 9 -19.56 15.72 30.16
N LEU A 10 -20.77 15.60 30.74
CA LEU A 10 -21.83 14.77 30.18
C LEU A 10 -22.27 15.30 28.81
N LEU A 11 -22.40 16.62 28.66
CA LEU A 11 -22.72 17.27 27.38
C LEU A 11 -21.60 17.07 26.35
N TYR A 12 -20.34 17.09 26.78
CA TYR A 12 -19.19 16.80 25.93
C TYR A 12 -19.21 15.34 25.43
N PHE A 13 -19.46 14.38 26.32
CA PHE A 13 -19.59 12.96 25.98
C PHE A 13 -20.76 12.70 25.03
N LEU A 14 -21.93 13.29 25.30
CA LEU A 14 -23.10 13.16 24.43
C LEU A 14 -22.84 13.79 23.05
N ARG A 15 -22.16 14.94 23.01
CA ARG A 15 -21.73 15.56 21.75
C ARG A 15 -20.79 14.64 20.98
N GLN A 16 -19.80 14.02 21.63
CA GLN A 16 -18.89 13.08 20.99
C GLN A 16 -19.61 11.84 20.44
N HIS A 17 -20.56 11.29 21.21
CA HIS A 17 -21.36 10.12 20.83
C HIS A 17 -22.29 10.41 19.64
N PHE A 18 -22.98 11.55 19.65
CA PHE A 18 -23.90 11.94 18.57
C PHE A 18 -23.20 12.48 17.32
N GLN A 19 -22.01 13.09 17.46
CA GLN A 19 -21.30 13.67 16.31
C GLN A 19 -20.58 12.66 15.44
N ARG A 20 -20.48 11.36 15.80
CA ARG A 20 -19.76 10.35 15.00
C ARG A 20 -18.47 10.93 14.39
N LYS A 21 -17.72 11.73 15.16
CA LYS A 21 -16.31 11.92 14.84
C LYS A 21 -15.71 10.57 15.15
N LEU A 22 -15.72 9.70 14.14
CA LEU A 22 -14.72 8.67 14.00
C LEU A 22 -13.43 9.38 14.38
N THR A 23 -12.86 9.01 15.52
CA THR A 23 -11.42 9.11 15.67
C THR A 23 -10.88 8.18 14.59
N VAL A 24 -10.89 8.66 13.34
CA VAL A 24 -10.08 8.12 12.27
C VAL A 24 -8.71 8.40 12.82
N ASN A 25 -8.08 7.37 13.37
CA ASN A 25 -6.64 7.39 13.51
C ASN A 25 -6.18 7.66 12.08
N PRO A 26 -5.64 8.85 11.76
CA PRO A 26 -5.22 9.10 10.39
C PRO A 26 -4.29 7.96 10.04
N ASP A 27 -4.61 7.22 8.99
CA ASP A 27 -3.70 6.20 8.49
C ASP A 27 -2.31 6.83 8.41
N PRO A 28 -1.25 6.11 8.79
CA PRO A 28 0.08 6.69 8.81
C PRO A 28 0.37 7.34 7.46
N GLU A 29 0.71 8.63 7.48
CA GLU A 29 1.06 9.37 6.28
C GLU A 29 2.37 8.77 5.74
N THR A 30 2.25 8.01 4.65
CA THR A 30 3.36 7.25 4.07
C THR A 30 4.14 8.04 3.02
N GLY A 31 3.61 9.18 2.56
CA GLY A 31 4.16 9.95 1.44
C GLY A 31 3.87 9.34 0.06
N ILE A 32 3.43 8.08 -0.01
CA ILE A 32 3.22 7.33 -1.25
C ILE A 32 2.27 8.06 -2.21
N LEU A 33 1.19 8.68 -1.69
CA LEU A 33 0.24 9.41 -2.53
C LEU A 33 0.87 10.67 -3.13
N ALA A 34 1.67 11.40 -2.35
CA ALA A 34 2.37 12.58 -2.82
C ALA A 34 3.45 12.22 -3.86
N ASP A 35 4.19 11.14 -3.62
CA ASP A 35 5.20 10.64 -4.57
C ASP A 35 4.54 10.16 -5.87
N ALA A 36 3.41 9.46 -5.79
CA ALA A 36 2.67 9.00 -6.96
C ALA A 36 2.10 10.18 -7.79
N GLU A 37 1.62 11.22 -7.11
CA GLU A 37 1.16 12.47 -7.75
C GLU A 37 2.33 13.18 -8.45
N ALA A 38 3.47 13.33 -7.78
CA ALA A 38 4.66 13.94 -8.36
C ALA A 38 5.14 13.18 -9.62
N VAL A 39 5.19 11.84 -9.57
CA VAL A 39 5.54 11.02 -10.74
C VAL A 39 4.54 11.24 -11.87
N TYR A 40 3.24 11.31 -11.58
CA TYR A 40 2.22 11.55 -12.61
C TYR A 40 2.35 12.93 -13.26
N ASP A 41 2.57 13.97 -12.46
CA ASP A 41 2.64 15.35 -12.94
C ASP A 41 3.95 15.65 -13.69
N ASP A 42 5.08 15.06 -13.26
CA ASP A 42 6.41 15.33 -13.81
C ASP A 42 6.82 14.36 -14.95
N SER A 43 6.08 13.27 -15.17
CA SER A 43 6.41 12.30 -16.22
C SER A 43 6.16 12.87 -17.63
N ILE A 44 7.18 12.83 -18.48
CA ILE A 44 7.10 13.30 -19.88
C ILE A 44 6.70 12.17 -20.83
N ASP A 45 7.31 11.00 -20.65
CA ASP A 45 7.18 9.86 -21.59
C ASP A 45 6.16 8.81 -21.13
N VAL A 46 5.59 8.97 -19.94
CA VAL A 46 4.66 8.01 -19.32
C VAL A 46 3.35 8.71 -19.01
N ALA A 47 2.24 8.15 -19.49
CA ALA A 47 0.90 8.62 -19.18
C ALA A 47 0.11 7.52 -18.47
N ILE A 48 -0.53 7.86 -17.35
CA ILE A 48 -1.34 6.93 -16.57
C ILE A 48 -2.83 7.12 -16.91
N ASP A 49 -3.50 6.07 -17.36
CA ASP A 49 -4.95 6.10 -17.57
C ASP A 49 -5.68 5.94 -16.24
N MET A 50 -6.27 7.03 -15.74
CA MET A 50 -7.01 7.04 -14.48
C MET A 50 -8.18 6.05 -14.43
N ARG A 51 -8.90 5.83 -15.54
CA ARG A 51 -10.04 4.90 -15.56
C ARG A 51 -9.56 3.46 -15.51
N ALA A 52 -8.54 3.12 -16.30
CA ALA A 52 -7.96 1.79 -16.31
C ALA A 52 -7.31 1.46 -14.96
N THR A 53 -6.55 2.39 -14.37
CA THR A 53 -5.92 2.23 -13.05
C THR A 53 -6.97 2.00 -11.97
N LYS A 54 -8.07 2.76 -11.98
CA LYS A 54 -9.17 2.56 -11.04
C LYS A 54 -9.84 1.19 -11.22
N ALA A 55 -10.13 0.79 -12.45
CA ALA A 55 -10.72 -0.53 -12.73
C ALA A 55 -9.81 -1.69 -12.30
N ALA A 56 -8.49 -1.54 -12.51
CA ALA A 56 -7.50 -2.51 -12.05
C ALA A 56 -7.47 -2.59 -10.51
N ALA A 57 -7.46 -1.44 -9.82
CA ALA A 57 -7.50 -1.38 -8.36
C ALA A 57 -8.76 -2.05 -7.79
N GLU A 58 -9.94 -1.75 -8.37
CA GLU A 58 -11.21 -2.39 -7.99
C GLU A 58 -11.15 -3.92 -8.16
N THR A 59 -10.58 -4.39 -9.29
CA THR A 59 -10.43 -5.82 -9.58
C THR A 59 -9.49 -6.50 -8.59
N ILE A 60 -8.32 -5.91 -8.32
CA ILE A 60 -7.34 -6.45 -7.37
C ILE A 60 -7.97 -6.51 -5.97
N HIS A 61 -8.61 -5.43 -5.54
CA HIS A 61 -9.26 -5.37 -4.23
C HIS A 61 -10.33 -6.47 -4.11
N ALA A 62 -11.21 -6.62 -5.10
CA ALA A 62 -12.21 -7.69 -5.10
C ALA A 62 -11.57 -9.08 -5.00
N GLN A 63 -10.49 -9.33 -5.75
CA GLN A 63 -9.77 -10.62 -5.71
C GLN A 63 -9.10 -10.87 -4.35
N MET A 64 -8.53 -9.83 -3.73
CA MET A 64 -7.95 -9.95 -2.38
C MET A 64 -9.02 -10.36 -1.35
N GLN A 65 -10.20 -9.76 -1.41
CA GLN A 65 -11.32 -10.12 -0.54
C GLN A 65 -11.80 -11.56 -0.79
N HIS A 66 -11.99 -11.94 -2.06
CA HIS A 66 -12.43 -13.29 -2.41
C HIS A 66 -11.44 -14.38 -2.01
N LYS A 67 -10.13 -14.13 -2.16
CA LYS A 67 -9.07 -15.10 -1.86
C LYS A 67 -8.62 -15.06 -0.40
N SER A 68 -9.21 -14.18 0.43
CA SER A 68 -8.73 -13.91 1.79
C SER A 68 -7.23 -13.62 1.83
N TYR A 69 -6.72 -12.94 0.79
CA TYR A 69 -5.30 -12.65 0.66
C TYR A 69 -4.92 -11.63 1.72
N SER A 70 -3.95 -11.97 2.56
CA SER A 70 -3.45 -11.11 3.62
C SER A 70 -1.94 -10.91 3.45
N PRO A 71 -1.43 -9.67 3.50
CA PRO A 71 0.01 -9.43 3.56
C PRO A 71 0.69 -10.15 4.73
N ALA A 72 -0.07 -10.54 5.76
CA ALA A 72 0.44 -11.30 6.90
C ALA A 72 1.01 -12.68 6.51
N THR A 73 0.61 -13.26 5.37
CA THR A 73 1.18 -14.53 4.92
C THR A 73 2.56 -14.36 4.29
N TRP A 74 2.94 -13.16 3.86
CA TRP A 74 4.25 -12.90 3.27
C TRP A 74 5.38 -13.26 4.24
N SER A 75 5.27 -12.86 5.51
CA SER A 75 6.27 -13.17 6.53
C SER A 75 6.26 -14.63 6.99
N GLN A 76 5.36 -15.48 6.48
CA GLN A 76 5.33 -16.91 6.82
C GLN A 76 6.37 -17.71 6.02
N HIS A 77 6.71 -17.28 4.79
CA HIS A 77 7.64 -18.00 3.93
C HIS A 77 9.06 -18.06 4.53
N GLU A 78 9.68 -19.23 4.58
CA GLU A 78 10.96 -19.48 5.27
C GLU A 78 12.08 -18.54 4.80
N LEU A 79 12.16 -18.29 3.49
CA LEU A 79 13.21 -17.46 2.89
C LEU A 79 12.96 -15.95 3.02
N HIS A 80 11.81 -15.52 3.55
CA HIS A 80 11.55 -14.10 3.73
C HIS A 80 12.11 -13.61 5.07
N PRO A 81 12.77 -12.43 5.08
CA PRO A 81 13.20 -11.79 6.31
C PRO A 81 12.00 -11.62 7.27
N LYS A 82 12.24 -11.88 8.56
CA LYS A 82 11.20 -11.79 9.61
C LYS A 82 11.23 -10.47 10.36
N ALA A 83 12.39 -9.80 10.36
CA ALA A 83 12.54 -8.48 10.94
C ALA A 83 11.76 -7.44 10.10
N LYS A 84 11.51 -6.28 10.67
CA LYS A 84 10.89 -5.14 9.98
C LYS A 84 11.86 -3.97 9.99
N ASP A 85 13.00 -4.18 9.33
CA ASP A 85 14.11 -3.24 9.29
C ASP A 85 14.50 -2.89 7.83
N GLU A 86 15.48 -2.01 7.69
CA GLU A 86 15.99 -1.57 6.39
C GLU A 86 16.51 -2.74 5.53
N SER A 87 17.07 -3.78 6.14
CA SER A 87 17.53 -4.97 5.42
C SER A 87 16.37 -5.73 4.75
N THR A 88 15.20 -5.74 5.39
CA THR A 88 13.98 -6.34 4.85
C THR A 88 13.45 -5.53 3.67
N LEU A 89 13.52 -4.20 3.75
CA LEU A 89 13.18 -3.32 2.63
C LEU A 89 14.12 -3.56 1.44
N ALA A 90 15.43 -3.58 1.68
CA ALA A 90 16.42 -3.87 0.64
C ALA A 90 16.19 -5.24 -0.02
N PHE A 91 15.83 -6.27 0.76
CA PHE A 91 15.48 -7.58 0.23
C PHE A 91 14.24 -7.52 -0.67
N ILE A 92 13.16 -6.85 -0.23
CA ILE A 92 11.93 -6.69 -1.03
C ILE A 92 12.26 -6.01 -2.37
N PHE A 93 12.96 -4.88 -2.35
CA PHE A 93 13.33 -4.17 -3.57
C PHE A 93 14.27 -4.99 -4.47
N THR A 94 15.18 -5.77 -3.90
CA THR A 94 16.06 -6.65 -4.69
C THR A 94 15.26 -7.74 -5.39
N MET A 95 14.36 -8.42 -4.68
CA MET A 95 13.51 -9.46 -5.28
C MET A 95 12.58 -8.88 -6.35
N ASP A 96 12.01 -7.70 -6.09
CA ASP A 96 11.12 -7.03 -7.04
C ASP A 96 11.87 -6.59 -8.30
N LEU A 97 13.06 -6.00 -8.14
CA LEU A 97 13.92 -5.64 -9.27
C LEU A 97 14.25 -6.86 -10.13
N LEU A 98 14.60 -7.99 -9.52
CA LEU A 98 14.84 -9.24 -10.24
C LEU A 98 13.59 -9.68 -11.03
N ASN A 99 12.39 -9.59 -10.44
CA ASN A 99 11.14 -9.95 -11.13
C ASN A 99 10.88 -9.13 -12.40
N PHE A 100 11.37 -7.89 -12.47
CA PHE A 100 11.25 -7.02 -13.65
C PHE A 100 12.50 -7.02 -14.55
N SER A 101 13.64 -7.52 -14.06
CA SER A 101 14.90 -7.57 -14.82
C SER A 101 14.98 -8.75 -15.78
N PHE A 102 14.14 -9.78 -15.62
CA PHE A 102 14.15 -10.99 -16.45
C PHE A 102 13.13 -10.98 -17.60
N TRP A 103 12.63 -9.80 -17.97
CA TRP A 103 11.73 -9.67 -19.11
C TRP A 103 12.57 -9.56 -20.38
N SER A 104 12.71 -10.71 -21.05
CA SER A 104 13.29 -10.78 -22.39
C SER A 104 12.18 -10.84 -23.44
N GLU A 105 12.30 -10.03 -24.50
CA GLU A 105 11.51 -10.18 -25.73
C GLU A 105 11.96 -11.41 -26.54
N LEU A 106 13.06 -12.04 -26.14
CA LEU A 106 13.55 -13.25 -26.79
C LEU A 106 12.60 -14.43 -26.54
N PRO A 107 12.55 -15.38 -27.50
CA PRO A 107 11.85 -16.65 -27.35
C PRO A 107 12.24 -17.38 -26.05
N GLU A 108 11.34 -18.22 -25.55
CA GLU A 108 11.45 -18.87 -24.23
C GLU A 108 12.75 -19.68 -24.05
N ASP A 109 13.27 -20.24 -25.14
CA ASP A 109 14.53 -20.99 -25.22
C ASP A 109 15.80 -20.12 -25.10
N GLU A 110 15.69 -18.79 -25.25
CA GLU A 110 16.80 -17.83 -25.20
C GLU A 110 16.71 -16.87 -23.99
N ARG A 111 15.65 -16.97 -23.18
CA ARG A 111 15.34 -16.01 -22.10
C ARG A 111 16.34 -16.04 -20.92
N ASN A 112 17.01 -17.16 -20.68
CA ASN A 112 17.85 -17.36 -19.48
C ASN A 112 19.29 -16.80 -19.58
N ASP A 113 19.67 -16.17 -20.70
CA ASP A 113 21.04 -15.73 -20.95
C ASP A 113 21.37 -14.29 -20.47
N LEU A 114 20.42 -13.59 -19.85
CA LEU A 114 20.59 -12.18 -19.43
C LEU A 114 21.50 -11.98 -18.20
N VAL A 115 22.01 -13.03 -17.56
CA VAL A 115 23.07 -12.94 -16.53
C VAL A 115 24.37 -13.56 -17.04
N ARG A 116 24.89 -13.06 -18.16
CA ARG A 116 26.34 -13.15 -18.42
C ARG A 116 27.01 -11.92 -17.82
N LEU A 117 27.35 -12.01 -16.54
CA LEU A 117 28.36 -11.15 -15.93
C LEU A 117 29.67 -11.36 -16.72
N GLN A 118 30.08 -10.33 -17.45
CA GLN A 118 31.49 -10.16 -17.84
C GLN A 118 32.30 -9.68 -16.65
#